data_AF-A0A2R6KWW6-F1
#
_entry.id   AF-A0A2R6KWW6-F1
#
_cell.length_a   1.000
_cell.length_b   1.000
_cell.length_c   1.000
_cell.angle_alpha   90.00
_cell.angle_beta   90.00
_cell.angle_gamma   90.00
#
_symmetry.space_group_name_H-M   'P 1'
#
loop_
_entity.id
_entity.type
_entity.pdbx_description
1 polymer ?
#
loop_
_entity_poly.entity_id
_entity_poly.type
_entity_poly.pdbx_seq_one_letter_code
_entity_poly.pdbx_strand_id
1 'polypeptide(L)'
;MTRSRAVQDLVDHLRAEADADRAPEATPEVGIVMGSDSDLDVMYGAYEALTELGFAEVTDYDDPPEARFTFETYVVSAHRTPELMYAYGETARERGLDVVIAGAGGKSADLPNMTASIAYPLPVVGVPVQEKSVDSVVGMPTGAPIVAVDAGKSFNAALSAVQILARKHPELADRLTGSEGGRVSP
;
A
#
# COMPACT_ATOMS: atom_id res chain seq x y z
N MET A 1 -26.60 -12.94 -1.15
CA MET A 1 -25.15 -13.21 -1.28
C MET A 1 -24.61 -13.43 0.12
N THR A 2 -24.28 -14.67 0.47
CA THR A 2 -23.67 -15.00 1.75
C THR A 2 -22.28 -14.37 1.79
N ARG A 3 -22.05 -13.45 2.73
CA ARG A 3 -20.74 -12.83 2.95
C ARG A 3 -19.72 -13.94 3.21
N SER A 4 -18.53 -13.85 2.62
CA SER A 4 -17.44 -14.72 3.05
C SER A 4 -17.08 -14.29 4.47
N ARG A 5 -17.18 -15.21 5.43
CA ARG A 5 -16.82 -14.98 6.84
C ARG A 5 -15.43 -14.35 6.95
N ALA A 6 -14.47 -14.83 6.15
CA ALA A 6 -13.10 -14.32 6.11
C ALA A 6 -12.99 -12.83 5.76
N VAL A 7 -13.83 -12.30 4.87
CA VAL A 7 -13.80 -10.86 4.51
C VAL A 7 -14.32 -10.01 5.66
N GLN A 8 -15.37 -10.47 6.34
CA GLN A 8 -15.89 -9.76 7.50
C GLN A 8 -14.88 -9.77 8.66
N ASP A 9 -14.23 -10.91 8.90
CA ASP A 9 -13.19 -11.02 9.94
C ASP A 9 -12.03 -10.02 9.67
N LEU A 10 -11.63 -9.85 8.40
CA LEU A 10 -10.64 -8.84 8.01
C LEU A 10 -11.13 -7.40 8.22
N VAL A 11 -12.38 -7.09 7.86
CA VAL A 11 -12.96 -5.76 8.11
C VAL A 11 -12.97 -5.43 9.60
N ASP A 12 -13.38 -6.39 10.43
CA ASP A 12 -13.46 -6.21 11.87
C ASP A 12 -12.05 -6.07 12.48
N HIS A 13 -11.07 -6.83 11.98
CA HIS A 13 -9.67 -6.70 12.36
C HIS A 13 -9.09 -5.31 12.03
N LEU A 14 -9.25 -4.82 10.79
CA LEU A 14 -8.74 -3.49 10.40
C LEU A 14 -9.34 -2.38 11.26
N ARG A 15 -10.61 -2.48 11.64
CA ARG A 15 -11.25 -1.51 12.55
C ARG A 15 -10.72 -1.63 13.97
N ALA A 16 -10.52 -2.84 14.48
CA ALA A 16 -9.93 -3.05 15.80
C ALA A 16 -8.51 -2.49 15.89
N GLU A 17 -7.68 -2.67 14.85
CA GLU A 17 -6.34 -2.09 14.80
C GLU A 17 -6.36 -0.55 14.73
N ALA A 18 -7.38 0.05 14.12
CA ALA A 18 -7.55 1.50 14.08
C ALA A 18 -7.86 2.10 15.46
N ASP A 19 -8.58 1.35 16.29
CA ASP A 19 -8.93 1.73 17.66
C ASP A 19 -7.80 1.37 18.66
N ALA A 20 -6.77 0.64 18.23
CA ALA A 20 -5.67 0.22 19.09
C ALA A 20 -4.67 1.36 19.33
N ASP A 21 -4.36 1.63 20.61
CA ASP A 21 -3.34 2.62 20.99
C ASP A 21 -1.94 2.00 20.89
N ARG A 22 -1.41 1.92 19.67
CA ARG A 22 -0.07 1.39 19.35
C ARG A 22 0.95 2.51 19.24
N ALA A 23 2.18 2.22 19.68
CA ALA A 23 3.31 3.10 19.42
C ALA A 23 3.56 3.18 17.89
N PRO A 24 3.93 4.35 17.33
CA PRO A 24 4.19 4.49 15.89
C PRO A 24 5.23 3.52 15.32
N GLU A 25 6.19 3.09 16.14
CA GLU A 25 7.22 2.11 15.75
C GLU A 25 6.69 0.68 15.62
N ALA A 26 5.46 0.41 16.08
CA ALA A 26 4.81 -0.89 16.02
C ALA A 26 3.66 -0.94 14.98
N THR A 27 3.59 0.07 14.12
CA THR A 27 2.57 0.18 13.05
C THR A 27 3.23 0.18 11.67
N PRO A 28 2.57 -0.37 10.63
CA PRO A 28 3.10 -0.34 9.28
C PRO A 28 3.11 1.07 8.69
N GLU A 29 4.26 1.50 8.17
CA GLU A 29 4.36 2.79 7.48
C GLU A 29 3.81 2.73 6.05
N VAL A 30 3.90 1.56 5.39
CA VAL A 30 3.49 1.37 3.99
C VAL A 30 2.43 0.27 3.87
N GLY A 31 1.37 0.55 3.12
CA GLY A 31 0.34 -0.43 2.80
C GLY A 31 0.38 -0.82 1.33
N ILE A 32 0.45 -2.11 1.02
CA ILE A 32 0.33 -2.62 -0.36
C ILE A 32 -1.06 -3.24 -0.53
N VAL A 33 -1.87 -2.69 -1.43
CA VAL A 33 -3.17 -3.26 -1.78
C VAL A 33 -3.27 -3.60 -3.26
N MET A 34 -3.90 -4.73 -3.57
CA MET A 34 -4.11 -5.17 -4.94
C MET A 34 -5.50 -5.77 -5.17
N GLY A 35 -6.04 -5.60 -6.37
CA GLY A 35 -7.43 -5.97 -6.67
C GLY A 35 -7.70 -7.47 -6.69
N SER A 36 -6.67 -8.27 -6.97
CA SER A 36 -6.77 -9.72 -7.16
C SER A 36 -5.41 -10.43 -7.02
N ASP A 37 -5.45 -11.73 -6.77
CA ASP A 37 -4.25 -12.59 -6.78
C ASP A 37 -3.53 -12.56 -8.14
N SER A 38 -4.24 -12.31 -9.25
CA SER A 38 -3.60 -12.18 -10.57
C SER A 38 -2.79 -10.90 -10.75
N ASP A 39 -2.92 -9.93 -9.84
CA ASP A 39 -2.09 -8.73 -9.82
C ASP A 39 -0.77 -8.96 -9.03
N LEU A 40 -0.67 -10.06 -8.28
CA LEU A 40 0.43 -10.34 -7.35
C LEU A 40 1.79 -10.38 -8.03
N ASP A 41 1.90 -11.04 -9.18
CA ASP A 41 3.18 -11.14 -9.93
C ASP A 41 3.78 -9.76 -10.23
N VAL A 42 2.93 -8.78 -10.54
CA VAL A 42 3.38 -7.39 -10.76
C VAL A 42 3.62 -6.72 -9.43
N MET A 43 2.69 -6.81 -8.48
CA MET A 43 2.77 -6.09 -7.21
C MET A 43 3.91 -6.58 -6.30
N TYR A 44 4.41 -7.79 -6.52
CA TYR A 44 5.56 -8.35 -5.81
C TYR A 44 6.81 -7.49 -5.94
N GLY A 45 6.98 -6.73 -7.03
CA GLY A 45 8.08 -5.77 -7.14
C GLY A 45 8.05 -4.69 -6.03
N ALA A 46 6.89 -4.28 -5.54
CA ALA A 46 6.80 -3.36 -4.39
C ALA A 46 7.28 -4.04 -3.10
N TYR A 47 6.89 -5.30 -2.88
CA TYR A 47 7.35 -6.12 -1.77
C TYR A 47 8.88 -6.29 -1.80
N GLU A 48 9.45 -6.61 -2.97
CA GLU A 48 10.90 -6.77 -3.15
C GLU A 48 11.64 -5.48 -2.80
N ALA A 49 11.21 -4.34 -3.35
CA ALA A 49 11.83 -3.04 -3.06
C ALA A 49 11.82 -2.69 -1.58
N LEU A 50 10.69 -2.88 -0.88
CA LEU A 50 10.60 -2.61 0.56
C LEU A 50 11.52 -3.54 1.37
N THR A 51 11.56 -4.82 1.01
CA THR A 51 12.44 -5.80 1.66
C THR A 51 13.92 -5.45 1.43
N GLU A 52 14.31 -5.08 0.22
CA GLU A 52 15.68 -4.62 -0.11
C GLU A 52 16.07 -3.36 0.67
N LEU A 53 15.09 -2.48 0.94
CA LEU A 53 15.28 -1.28 1.77
C LEU A 53 15.16 -1.57 3.27
N GLY A 54 15.12 -2.84 3.67
CA GLY A 54 15.15 -3.27 5.07
C GLY A 54 13.84 -3.01 5.82
N PHE A 55 12.71 -3.02 5.12
CA PHE A 55 11.39 -3.10 5.74
C PHE A 55 11.02 -4.57 5.96
N ALA A 56 10.19 -4.85 6.97
CA ALA A 56 9.62 -6.18 7.19
C ALA A 56 8.09 -6.15 7.08
N GLU A 57 7.50 -7.24 6.59
CA GLU A 57 6.04 -7.35 6.53
C GLU A 57 5.46 -7.64 7.91
N VAL A 58 4.42 -6.91 8.29
CA VAL A 58 3.56 -7.21 9.45
C VAL A 58 2.51 -8.20 8.99
N THR A 59 2.60 -9.44 9.48
CA THR A 59 1.58 -10.48 9.29
C THR A 59 0.76 -10.74 10.54
N ASP A 60 1.30 -10.37 11.70
CA ASP A 60 0.64 -10.39 13.00
C ASP A 60 0.96 -9.09 13.73
N TYR A 61 -0.08 -8.33 14.08
CA TYR A 61 0.08 -7.08 14.80
C TYR A 61 0.45 -7.31 16.28
N ASP A 62 0.12 -8.46 16.86
CA ASP A 62 0.44 -8.77 18.26
C ASP A 62 1.88 -9.29 18.44
N ASP A 63 2.53 -9.68 17.33
CA ASP A 63 3.94 -10.08 17.27
C ASP A 63 4.65 -9.39 16.08
N PRO A 64 4.83 -8.05 16.13
CA PRO A 64 5.39 -7.30 15.02
C PRO A 64 6.89 -7.61 14.86
N PRO A 65 7.42 -7.53 13.62
CA PRO A 65 8.84 -7.78 13.36
C PRO A 65 9.74 -6.76 14.06
N GLU A 66 10.98 -7.17 14.38
CA GLU A 66 11.99 -6.29 15.01
C GLU A 66 12.50 -5.15 14.10
N ALA A 67 12.15 -5.19 12.80
CA ALA A 67 12.58 -4.17 11.86
C ALA A 67 12.00 -2.81 12.23
N ARG A 68 12.82 -1.75 12.12
CA ARG A 68 12.34 -0.39 12.40
C ARG A 68 11.19 0.02 11.49
N PHE A 69 11.24 -0.35 10.22
CA PHE A 69 10.21 0.01 9.26
C PHE A 69 9.48 -1.23 8.80
N THR A 70 8.17 -1.10 8.64
CA THR A 70 7.30 -2.23 8.33
C THR A 70 6.26 -1.87 7.29
N PHE A 71 5.68 -2.90 6.69
CA PHE A 71 4.62 -2.75 5.71
C PHE A 71 3.61 -3.88 5.83
N GLU A 72 2.47 -3.73 5.16
CA GLU A 72 1.43 -4.76 5.11
C GLU A 72 0.97 -5.01 3.67
N THR A 73 0.43 -6.19 3.40
CA THR A 73 -0.12 -6.53 2.09
C THR A 73 -1.52 -7.12 2.20
N TYR A 74 -2.46 -6.59 1.41
CA TYR A 74 -3.82 -7.12 1.33
C TYR A 74 -4.35 -7.22 -0.11
N VAL A 75 -5.13 -8.26 -0.37
CA VAL A 75 -5.95 -8.36 -1.59
C VAL A 75 -7.30 -7.70 -1.32
N VAL A 76 -7.52 -6.54 -1.91
CA VAL A 76 -8.67 -5.66 -1.68
C VAL A 76 -9.33 -5.34 -3.02
N SER A 77 -10.52 -5.89 -3.27
CA SER A 77 -11.20 -5.71 -4.56
C SER A 77 -12.29 -4.63 -4.50
N ALA A 78 -12.12 -3.55 -5.27
CA ALA A 78 -13.10 -2.48 -5.39
C ALA A 78 -14.49 -2.94 -5.87
N HIS A 79 -14.56 -4.05 -6.63
CA HIS A 79 -15.81 -4.55 -7.20
C HIS A 79 -16.38 -5.76 -6.48
N ARG A 80 -15.52 -6.59 -5.88
CA ARG A 80 -15.93 -7.86 -5.24
C ARG A 80 -16.09 -7.75 -3.73
N THR A 81 -15.27 -6.94 -3.08
CA THR A 81 -15.24 -6.74 -1.63
C THR A 81 -15.14 -5.24 -1.31
N PRO A 82 -16.08 -4.41 -1.81
CA PRO A 82 -16.02 -2.96 -1.63
C PRO A 82 -16.00 -2.56 -0.15
N GLU A 83 -16.69 -3.29 0.73
CA GLU A 83 -16.68 -3.05 2.17
C GLU A 83 -15.29 -3.18 2.80
N LEU A 84 -14.48 -4.13 2.32
CA LEU A 84 -13.09 -4.28 2.77
C LEU A 84 -12.24 -3.11 2.28
N MET A 85 -12.48 -2.63 1.06
CA MET A 85 -11.80 -1.45 0.53
C MET A 85 -12.14 -0.18 1.33
N TYR A 86 -13.42 0.01 1.68
CA TYR A 86 -13.82 1.11 2.56
C TYR A 86 -13.16 0.98 3.92
N ALA A 87 -13.25 -0.18 4.57
CA ALA A 87 -12.62 -0.39 5.87
C ALA A 87 -11.10 -0.13 5.82
N TYR A 88 -10.40 -0.65 4.81
CA TYR A 88 -8.97 -0.43 4.62
C TYR A 88 -8.65 1.05 4.46
N GLY A 89 -9.32 1.76 3.55
CA GLY A 89 -9.05 3.17 3.27
C GLY A 89 -9.42 4.09 4.44
N GLU A 90 -10.58 3.88 5.06
CA GLU A 90 -11.08 4.72 6.18
C GLU A 90 -10.16 4.62 7.40
N THR A 91 -9.65 3.42 7.68
CA THR A 91 -8.82 3.15 8.86
C THR A 91 -7.33 3.33 8.63
N ALA A 92 -6.87 3.45 7.38
CA ALA A 92 -5.45 3.36 7.05
C ALA A 92 -4.58 4.30 7.90
N ARG A 93 -4.97 5.58 7.98
CA ARG A 93 -4.26 6.59 8.77
C ARG A 93 -4.29 6.30 10.27
N GLU A 94 -5.41 5.81 10.79
CA GLU A 94 -5.58 5.50 12.21
C GLU A 94 -4.73 4.30 12.62
N ARG A 95 -4.53 3.34 11.71
CA ARG A 95 -3.60 2.21 11.86
C ARG A 95 -2.12 2.57 11.71
N GLY A 96 -1.79 3.83 11.48
CA GLY A 96 -0.40 4.33 11.44
C GLY A 96 0.23 4.42 10.05
N LEU A 97 -0.48 4.08 8.97
CA LEU A 97 0.06 4.17 7.61
C LEU A 97 0.40 5.62 7.25
N ASP A 98 1.54 5.80 6.60
CA ASP A 98 2.03 7.07 6.05
C ASP A 98 1.84 7.14 4.53
N VAL A 99 1.75 6.00 3.83
CA VAL A 99 1.54 5.92 2.38
C VAL A 99 0.96 4.56 1.95
N VAL A 100 0.09 4.55 0.95
CA VAL A 100 -0.45 3.31 0.35
C VAL A 100 0.01 3.16 -1.10
N ILE A 101 0.43 1.96 -1.47
CA ILE A 101 0.71 1.52 -2.82
C ILE A 101 -0.49 0.68 -3.27
N ALA A 102 -1.22 1.15 -4.29
CA ALA A 102 -2.43 0.49 -4.74
C ALA A 102 -2.29 0.04 -6.21
N GLY A 103 -2.45 -1.26 -6.45
CA GLY A 103 -2.33 -1.87 -7.77
C GLY A 103 -3.64 -2.45 -8.30
N ALA A 104 -3.98 -2.15 -9.55
CA ALA A 104 -5.09 -2.83 -10.22
C ALA A 104 -4.85 -3.01 -11.72
N GLY A 105 -5.30 -4.16 -12.22
CA GLY A 105 -5.31 -4.52 -13.62
C GLY A 105 -6.71 -4.50 -14.25
N GLY A 106 -6.76 -4.80 -15.55
CA GLY A 106 -8.00 -4.89 -16.30
C GLY A 106 -8.47 -3.54 -16.87
N LYS A 107 -9.69 -3.55 -17.43
CA LYS A 107 -10.31 -2.37 -18.06
C LYS A 107 -10.97 -1.41 -17.06
N SER A 108 -11.05 -1.82 -15.80
CA SER A 108 -11.68 -1.09 -14.70
C SER A 108 -10.79 -1.25 -13.48
N ALA A 109 -9.67 -0.53 -13.49
CA ALA A 109 -8.66 -0.56 -12.45
C ALA A 109 -8.93 0.54 -11.41
N ASP A 110 -10.06 0.43 -10.71
CA ASP A 110 -10.59 1.52 -9.86
C ASP A 110 -9.97 1.56 -8.46
N LEU A 111 -9.36 0.47 -7.99
CA LEU A 111 -8.82 0.36 -6.63
C LEU A 111 -7.90 1.55 -6.26
N PRO A 112 -6.90 1.94 -7.07
CA PRO A 112 -6.01 3.04 -6.68
C PRO A 112 -6.74 4.36 -6.46
N ASN A 113 -7.68 4.68 -7.35
CA ASN A 113 -8.47 5.91 -7.28
C ASN A 113 -9.41 5.92 -6.07
N MET A 114 -10.10 4.81 -5.85
CA MET A 114 -11.02 4.67 -4.73
C MET A 114 -10.26 4.74 -3.40
N THR A 115 -9.14 4.04 -3.29
CA THR A 115 -8.27 4.10 -2.10
C THR A 115 -7.79 5.53 -1.85
N ALA A 116 -7.32 6.25 -2.87
CA ALA A 116 -6.89 7.65 -2.74
C ALA A 116 -8.01 8.60 -2.29
N SER A 117 -9.24 8.36 -2.74
CA SER A 117 -10.42 9.13 -2.33
C SER A 117 -10.82 8.85 -0.88
N ILE A 118 -10.87 7.58 -0.49
CA ILE A 118 -11.33 7.14 0.83
C ILE A 118 -10.28 7.48 1.91
N ALA A 119 -8.99 7.25 1.63
CA ALA A 119 -7.92 7.44 2.59
C ALA A 119 -7.43 8.89 2.68
N TYR A 120 -7.98 9.83 1.89
CA TYR A 120 -7.57 11.22 1.89
C TYR A 120 -7.57 11.80 3.32
N PRO A 121 -6.48 12.45 3.78
CA PRO A 121 -5.36 12.99 3.00
C PRO A 121 -4.12 12.09 2.88
N LEU A 122 -4.22 10.78 3.16
CA LEU A 122 -3.10 9.85 3.06
C LEU A 122 -2.60 9.73 1.60
N PRO A 123 -1.28 9.88 1.34
CA PRO A 123 -0.72 9.67 0.01
C PRO A 123 -0.97 8.28 -0.53
N VAL A 124 -1.36 8.20 -1.80
CA VAL A 124 -1.53 6.94 -2.53
C VAL A 124 -0.70 6.95 -3.81
N VAL A 125 0.09 5.90 -4.00
CA VAL A 125 0.86 5.62 -5.21
C VAL A 125 0.15 4.54 -6.02
N GLY A 126 -0.40 4.91 -7.17
CA GLY A 126 -1.11 4.01 -8.09
C GLY A 126 -0.16 3.21 -8.98
N VAL A 127 -0.44 1.91 -9.11
CA VAL A 127 0.24 1.01 -10.03
C VAL A 127 -0.77 0.46 -11.04
N PRO A 128 -0.75 0.94 -12.29
CA PRO A 128 -1.44 0.26 -13.37
C PRO A 128 -0.76 -1.10 -13.59
N VAL A 129 -1.45 -2.20 -13.34
CA VAL A 129 -0.82 -3.54 -13.45
C VAL A 129 -0.48 -3.87 -14.91
N GLN A 130 -1.25 -3.33 -15.87
CA GLN A 130 -0.98 -3.43 -17.30
C GLN A 130 -1.17 -2.08 -18.00
N GLU A 131 -0.60 -1.92 -19.19
CA GLU A 131 -0.72 -0.70 -20.04
C GLU A 131 -2.18 -0.28 -20.26
N LYS A 132 -3.06 -1.25 -20.50
CA LYS A 132 -4.51 -1.01 -20.70
C LYS A 132 -5.24 -0.47 -19.45
N SER A 133 -4.59 -0.50 -18.30
CA SER A 133 -5.14 -0.04 -17.01
C SER A 133 -4.70 1.39 -16.68
N VAL A 134 -3.75 1.96 -17.43
CA VAL A 134 -3.19 3.31 -17.17
C VAL A 134 -4.29 4.35 -17.11
N ASP A 135 -5.12 4.45 -18.16
CA ASP A 135 -6.21 5.44 -18.23
C ASP A 135 -7.20 5.33 -17.05
N SER A 136 -7.42 4.12 -16.56
CA SER A 136 -8.25 3.89 -15.38
C SER A 136 -7.58 4.38 -14.10
N VAL A 137 -6.27 4.18 -13.93
CA VAL A 137 -5.53 4.56 -12.71
C VAL A 137 -5.19 6.05 -12.66
N VAL A 138 -4.95 6.71 -13.79
CA VAL A 138 -4.56 8.14 -13.82
C VAL A 138 -5.71 9.09 -14.14
N GLY A 139 -6.92 8.57 -14.34
CA GLY A 139 -8.11 9.32 -14.74
C GLY A 139 -8.90 10.00 -13.61
N MET A 140 -8.28 10.26 -12.46
CA MET A 140 -8.99 10.80 -11.29
C MET A 140 -9.48 12.25 -11.47
N PRO A 141 -10.73 12.57 -11.07
CA PRO A 141 -11.21 13.95 -11.04
C PRO A 141 -10.56 14.75 -9.91
N THR A 142 -10.54 16.08 -10.05
CA THR A 142 -10.01 17.00 -9.03
C THR A 142 -10.68 16.80 -7.67
N GLY A 143 -9.89 16.58 -6.61
CA GLY A 143 -10.37 16.52 -5.22
C GLY A 143 -9.63 15.48 -4.38
N ALA A 144 -9.29 14.33 -4.97
CA ALA A 144 -8.42 13.32 -4.37
C ALA A 144 -7.21 13.16 -5.30
N PRO A 145 -5.99 13.56 -4.90
CA PRO A 145 -4.82 13.41 -5.75
C PRO A 145 -4.34 11.95 -5.75
N ILE A 146 -3.81 11.50 -6.89
CA ILE A 146 -3.04 10.27 -6.99
C ILE A 146 -1.73 10.56 -7.73
N VAL A 147 -0.65 9.96 -7.24
CA VAL A 147 0.60 9.85 -8.00
C VAL A 147 0.66 8.44 -8.54
N ALA A 148 1.02 8.25 -9.80
CA ALA A 148 1.13 6.93 -10.40
C ALA A 148 2.50 6.73 -11.03
N VAL A 149 2.94 5.47 -11.02
CA VAL A 149 4.12 5.01 -11.77
C VAL A 149 3.69 4.43 -13.12
N ASP A 150 4.67 4.16 -13.98
CA ASP A 150 4.43 3.46 -15.25
C ASP A 150 3.80 2.09 -15.03
N ALA A 151 3.13 1.57 -16.07
CA ALA A 151 2.50 0.27 -16.02
C ALA A 151 3.49 -0.84 -15.62
N GLY A 152 3.09 -1.68 -14.68
CA GLY A 152 3.88 -2.80 -14.19
C GLY A 152 5.06 -2.43 -13.29
N LYS A 153 5.22 -1.16 -12.87
CA LYS A 153 6.40 -0.70 -12.10
C LYS A 153 6.13 -0.58 -10.60
N SER A 154 5.56 -1.60 -9.98
CA SER A 154 5.31 -1.65 -8.52
C SER A 154 6.57 -1.41 -7.67
N PHE A 155 7.73 -1.87 -8.13
CA PHE A 155 9.02 -1.60 -7.50
C PHE A 155 9.28 -0.09 -7.37
N ASN A 156 9.04 0.67 -8.44
CA ASN A 156 9.17 2.13 -8.42
C ASN A 156 8.11 2.79 -7.54
N ALA A 157 6.94 2.17 -7.37
CA ALA A 157 5.92 2.69 -6.46
C ALA A 157 6.38 2.58 -5.01
N ALA A 158 7.03 1.47 -4.64
CA ALA A 158 7.69 1.33 -3.34
C ALA A 158 8.84 2.34 -3.16
N LEU A 159 9.69 2.55 -4.17
CA LEU A 159 10.72 3.60 -4.09
C LEU A 159 10.10 5.00 -3.89
N SER A 160 8.97 5.28 -4.54
CA SER A 160 8.26 6.56 -4.39
C SER A 160 7.64 6.71 -2.99
N ALA A 161 7.08 5.63 -2.44
CA ALA A 161 6.59 5.56 -1.07
C ALA A 161 7.74 5.83 -0.07
N VAL A 162 8.89 5.19 -0.24
CA VAL A 162 10.04 5.40 0.63
C VAL A 162 10.64 6.80 0.46
N GLN A 163 10.59 7.41 -0.72
CA GLN A 163 10.98 8.82 -0.91
C GLN A 163 10.12 9.78 -0.07
N ILE A 164 8.82 9.49 0.09
CA ILE A 164 7.92 10.26 0.97
C ILE A 164 8.36 10.09 2.43
N LEU A 165 8.57 8.86 2.88
CA LEU A 165 9.01 8.56 4.26
C LEU A 165 10.39 9.16 4.58
N ALA A 166 11.32 9.14 3.62
CA ALA A 166 12.68 9.66 3.77
C ALA A 166 12.73 11.17 4.09
N ARG A 167 11.62 11.90 3.91
CA ARG A 167 11.50 13.30 4.35
C ARG A 167 11.45 13.45 5.88
N LYS A 168 11.00 12.41 6.58
CA LYS A 168 10.97 12.33 8.05
C LYS A 168 12.08 11.43 8.62
N HIS A 169 12.58 10.48 7.82
CA HIS A 169 13.53 9.44 8.21
C HIS A 169 14.81 9.50 7.35
N PRO A 170 15.84 10.27 7.76
CA PRO A 170 17.08 10.43 6.98
C PRO A 170 17.75 9.09 6.61
N GLU A 171 17.65 8.09 7.47
CA GLU A 171 18.19 6.75 7.23
C GLU A 171 17.57 6.07 5.99
N LEU A 172 16.32 6.38 5.65
CA LEU A 172 15.69 5.86 4.42
C LEU A 172 16.25 6.55 3.17
N ALA A 173 16.68 7.81 3.26
CA ALA A 173 17.39 8.49 2.16
C ALA A 173 18.75 7.84 1.91
N ASP A 174 19.45 7.43 2.97
CA ASP A 174 20.73 6.75 2.87
C ASP A 174 20.57 5.35 2.24
N ARG A 175 19.52 4.60 2.61
CA ARG A 175 19.17 3.32 1.98
C ARG A 175 18.83 3.47 0.49
N LEU A 176 18.02 4.47 0.13
CA LEU A 176 17.68 4.75 -1.28
C LEU A 176 18.91 5.11 -2.13
N THR A 177 19.89 5.79 -1.56
CA THR A 177 21.11 6.22 -2.29
C THR A 177 22.23 5.18 -2.25
N GLY A 178 22.11 4.14 -1.42
CA GLY A 178 23.15 3.12 -1.21
C GLY A 178 24.34 3.60 -0.38
N SER A 179 24.18 4.68 0.39
CA SER A 179 25.25 5.29 1.20
C SER A 179 25.74 4.37 2.34
N GLU A 180 24.92 3.38 2.75
CA GLU A 180 25.23 2.38 3.78
C GLU A 180 25.34 0.93 3.24
N GLY A 181 25.61 0.74 1.94
CA GLY A 181 26.02 -0.56 1.39
C GLY A 181 24.92 -1.48 0.84
N GLY A 182 23.65 -1.05 0.85
CA GLY A 182 22.56 -1.69 0.10
C GLY A 182 22.11 -0.75 -1.01
N ARG A 183 22.57 -0.97 -2.26
CA ARG A 183 22.16 -0.14 -3.39
C ARG A 183 20.97 -0.78 -4.09
N VAL A 184 19.78 -0.19 -3.93
CA VAL A 184 18.69 -0.41 -4.86
C VAL A 184 18.98 0.44 -6.10
N SER A 185 19.49 -0.18 -7.16
CA SER A 185 19.93 0.56 -8.35
C SER A 185 18.71 1.08 -9.14
N PRO A 186 18.67 2.36 -9.55
CA PRO A 186 17.67 2.84 -10.50
C PRO A 186 17.88 2.26 -11.91
#